data_AF-A0A1D1Y889-F1
#
_entry.id   AF-A0A1D1Y889-F1
#
_cell.length_a   1.000
_cell.length_b   1.000
_cell.length_c   1.000
_cell.angle_alpha   90.00
_cell.angle_beta   90.00
_cell.angle_gamma   90.00
#
_symmetry.space_group_name_H-M   'P 1'
#
loop_
_entity.id
_entity.type
_entity.pdbx_description
1 polymer ?
#
loop_
_entity_poly.entity_id
_entity_poly.type
_entity_poly.pdbx_seq_one_letter_code
_entity_poly.pdbx_strand_id
1 'polypeptide(L)'
;IAYNVLNGKCTPVPNQSAPVYITIGDGGNLGGLATNMTQPQPKYSAFREASFGHAIFDIKNRTHAYYSWHRNQDGDAVQADSMWFYNRFWNPKDETSSSS
;
A
#
# COMPACT_ATOMS: atom_id res chain seq x y z
N ILE A 1 -12.69 16.37 -10.24
CA ILE A 1 -13.30 15.04 -10.51
C ILE A 1 -13.17 14.78 -12.01
N ALA A 2 -12.47 13.72 -12.43
CA ALA A 2 -12.13 13.49 -13.84
C ALA A 2 -13.17 12.66 -14.61
N TYR A 3 -13.86 11.74 -13.92
CA TYR A 3 -14.94 10.95 -14.50
C TYR A 3 -16.20 11.81 -14.67
N ASN A 4 -16.83 11.73 -15.84
CA ASN A 4 -18.23 12.07 -16.03
C ASN A 4 -18.88 11.01 -16.92
N VAL A 5 -20.20 10.85 -16.83
CA VAL A 5 -20.97 9.78 -17.50
C VAL A 5 -20.67 9.71 -19.00
N LEU A 6 -20.39 10.86 -19.63
CA LEU A 6 -20.18 11.00 -21.07
C LEU A 6 -18.75 10.72 -21.53
N ASN A 7 -17.75 10.88 -20.66
CA ASN A 7 -16.33 10.87 -21.06
C ASN A 7 -15.64 9.52 -20.90
N GLY A 8 -16.27 8.55 -20.23
CA GLY A 8 -15.72 7.21 -20.05
C GLY A 8 -14.40 7.15 -19.26
N LYS A 9 -13.97 8.22 -18.57
CA LYS A 9 -12.71 8.26 -17.82
C LYS A 9 -12.84 7.56 -16.47
N CYS A 10 -13.03 6.23 -16.49
CA CYS A 10 -13.27 5.39 -15.31
C CYS A 10 -12.08 4.51 -14.91
N THR A 11 -10.94 4.64 -15.59
CA THR A 11 -9.71 3.90 -15.25
C THR A 11 -8.87 4.68 -14.23
N PRO A 12 -8.41 4.06 -13.14
CA PRO A 12 -7.46 4.69 -12.22
C PRO A 12 -6.19 5.13 -12.95
N VAL A 13 -5.70 6.32 -12.63
CA VAL A 13 -4.47 6.89 -13.21
C VAL A 13 -3.50 7.27 -12.10
N PRO A 14 -2.17 7.19 -12.32
CA PRO A 14 -1.19 7.68 -11.36
C PRO A 14 -1.46 9.15 -11.01
N ASN A 15 -1.45 9.46 -9.72
CA ASN A 15 -1.65 10.81 -9.22
C ASN A 15 -0.82 11.04 -7.96
N GLN A 16 0.22 11.86 -8.09
CA GLN A 16 1.14 12.17 -7.00
C GLN A 16 0.48 12.85 -5.80
N SER A 17 -0.66 13.51 -6.02
CA SER A 17 -1.45 14.16 -4.95
C SER A 17 -2.43 13.20 -4.26
N ALA A 18 -2.60 11.98 -4.78
CA ALA A 18 -3.45 10.96 -4.15
C ALA A 18 -2.71 10.29 -2.97
N PRO A 19 -3.45 9.79 -1.97
CA PRO A 19 -2.85 8.94 -0.94
C PRO A 19 -2.52 7.56 -1.50
N VAL A 20 -1.61 6.87 -0.81
CA VAL A 20 -1.45 5.41 -0.93
C VAL A 20 -2.56 4.74 -0.11
N TYR A 21 -3.18 3.71 -0.68
CA TYR A 21 -4.18 2.89 0.01
C TYR A 21 -3.53 1.58 0.45
N ILE A 22 -3.68 1.25 1.73
CA ILE A 22 -3.12 0.03 2.31
C ILE A 22 -4.27 -0.77 2.92
N THR A 23 -4.28 -2.08 2.68
CA THR A 23 -5.22 -3.03 3.30
C THR A 23 -4.45 -3.88 4.31
N ILE A 24 -4.78 -3.75 5.61
CA ILE A 24 -4.12 -4.46 6.72
C ILE A 24 -5.21 -5.15 7.59
N GLY A 25 -6.08 -5.92 6.93
CA GLY A 25 -7.18 -6.66 7.55
C GLY A 25 -6.81 -8.09 7.97
N ASP A 26 -5.52 -8.34 8.13
CA ASP A 26 -4.87 -9.65 8.18
C ASP A 26 -4.40 -10.05 9.58
N GLY A 27 -5.01 -9.48 10.64
CA GLY A 27 -4.62 -9.75 12.03
C GLY A 27 -4.97 -11.12 12.60
N GLY A 28 -5.48 -12.07 11.80
CA GLY A 28 -5.79 -13.44 12.29
C GLY A 28 -7.26 -13.73 12.61
N ASN A 29 -8.21 -13.23 11.81
CA ASN A 29 -9.64 -13.49 12.06
C ASN A 29 -10.06 -14.97 11.81
N LEU A 30 -11.20 -15.38 12.37
CA LEU A 30 -11.75 -16.74 12.25
C LEU A 30 -12.08 -17.18 10.82
N GLY A 31 -12.33 -16.22 9.91
CA GLY A 31 -12.63 -16.48 8.51
C GLY A 31 -11.42 -16.92 7.68
N GLY A 32 -10.20 -16.84 8.23
CA GLY A 32 -8.99 -17.24 7.54
C GLY A 32 -8.48 -16.18 6.56
N LEU A 33 -7.55 -16.60 5.69
CA LEU A 33 -6.91 -15.74 4.69
C LEU A 33 -7.76 -15.58 3.44
N ALA A 34 -7.84 -14.36 2.90
CA ALA A 34 -8.42 -14.08 1.60
C ALA A 34 -7.38 -14.31 0.48
N THR A 35 -7.29 -15.54 -0.04
CA THR A 35 -6.28 -15.94 -1.04
C THR A 35 -6.70 -15.66 -2.49
N ASN A 36 -8.00 -15.51 -2.76
CA ASN A 36 -8.51 -15.23 -4.10
C ASN A 36 -8.29 -13.75 -4.46
N MET A 37 -7.50 -13.50 -5.50
CA MET A 37 -7.21 -12.16 -6.01
C MET A 37 -7.52 -12.07 -7.51
N THR A 38 -8.00 -10.90 -7.96
CA THR A 38 -8.16 -10.61 -9.40
C THR A 38 -6.82 -10.75 -10.12
N GLN A 39 -6.82 -11.42 -11.28
CA GLN A 39 -5.66 -11.62 -12.14
C GLN A 39 -5.89 -11.03 -13.54
N PRO A 40 -4.85 -10.42 -14.16
CA PRO A 40 -3.55 -10.11 -13.56
C PRO A 40 -3.65 -9.04 -12.48
N GLN A 41 -2.57 -8.79 -11.73
CA GLN A 41 -2.50 -7.69 -10.78
C GLN A 41 -2.84 -6.36 -11.47
N PRO A 42 -3.87 -5.64 -11.01
CA PRO A 42 -4.21 -4.37 -11.60
C PRO A 42 -3.10 -3.36 -11.32
N LYS A 43 -2.83 -2.47 -12.27
CA LYS A 43 -1.71 -1.49 -12.19
C LYS A 43 -1.74 -0.57 -10.96
N TYR A 44 -2.89 -0.40 -10.32
CA TYR A 44 -3.03 0.41 -9.10
C TYR A 44 -2.62 -0.32 -7.81
N SER A 45 -2.42 -1.64 -7.86
CA SER A 45 -1.97 -2.46 -6.73
C SER A 45 -0.46 -2.62 -6.83
N ALA A 46 0.30 -2.02 -5.92
CA ALA A 46 1.76 -2.12 -5.93
C ALA A 46 2.24 -3.48 -5.37
N PHE A 47 1.81 -3.80 -4.14
CA PHE A 47 2.07 -5.07 -3.47
C PHE A 47 0.76 -5.68 -2.97
N ARG A 48 0.69 -7.01 -2.88
CA ARG A 48 -0.43 -7.75 -2.28
C ARG A 48 0.00 -9.18 -1.96
N GLU A 49 -0.31 -9.63 -0.75
CA GLU A 49 -0.03 -10.99 -0.30
C GLU A 49 -1.13 -11.45 0.68
N ALA A 50 -1.45 -12.74 0.67
CA ALA A 50 -2.37 -13.36 1.62
C ALA A 50 -1.58 -14.10 2.71
N SER A 51 -1.13 -13.35 3.71
CA SER A 51 -0.49 -13.86 4.94
C SER A 51 -1.11 -13.15 6.14
N PHE A 52 -1.07 -13.76 7.32
CA PHE A 52 -1.42 -13.04 8.54
C PHE A 52 -0.24 -12.19 8.99
N GLY A 53 -0.51 -11.04 9.58
CA GLY A 53 0.54 -10.10 9.91
C GLY A 53 0.04 -8.85 10.62
N HIS A 54 0.94 -7.88 10.70
CA HIS A 54 0.66 -6.54 11.18
C HIS A 54 1.59 -5.54 10.50
N ALA A 55 1.20 -4.26 10.50
CA ALA A 55 2.01 -3.20 9.93
C ALA A 55 2.40 -2.15 10.97
N ILE A 56 3.54 -1.51 10.73
CA ILE A 56 4.05 -0.38 11.49
C ILE A 56 4.16 0.80 10.53
N PHE A 57 3.61 1.94 10.94
CA PHE A 57 3.75 3.23 10.25
C PHE A 57 4.50 4.22 11.16
N ASP A 58 5.80 4.34 10.92
CA ASP A 58 6.75 5.01 11.79
C ASP A 58 7.08 6.42 11.27
N ILE A 59 6.48 7.44 11.89
CA ILE A 59 6.67 8.84 11.51
C ILE A 59 8.03 9.33 12.02
N LYS A 60 8.92 9.67 11.09
CA LYS A 60 10.27 10.16 11.43
C LYS A 60 10.30 11.66 11.64
N ASN A 61 9.63 12.41 10.78
CA ASN A 61 9.56 13.87 10.83
C ASN A 61 8.45 14.38 9.87
N ARG A 62 8.33 15.71 9.71
CA ARG A 62 7.29 16.32 8.85
C ARG A 62 7.34 15.88 7.37
N THR A 63 8.46 15.33 6.91
CA THR A 63 8.68 14.96 5.51
C THR A 63 8.72 13.46 5.24
N HIS A 64 8.98 12.62 6.25
CA HIS A 64 9.25 11.19 6.08
C HIS A 64 8.49 10.35 7.12
N ALA A 65 7.87 9.27 6.65
CA ALA A 65 7.43 8.15 7.47
C ALA A 65 7.90 6.84 6.82
N TYR A 66 8.13 5.81 7.63
CA TYR A 66 8.51 4.50 7.14
C TYR A 66 7.39 3.51 7.42
N TYR A 67 6.94 2.83 6.37
CA TYR A 67 5.97 1.76 6.46
C TYR A 67 6.69 0.42 6.36
N SER A 68 6.30 -0.53 7.21
CA SER A 68 6.74 -1.91 7.13
C SER A 68 5.61 -2.85 7.52
N TRP A 69 5.42 -3.93 6.76
CA TRP A 69 4.49 -5.01 7.06
C TRP A 69 5.27 -6.27 7.42
N HIS A 70 4.83 -6.95 8.48
CA HIS A 70 5.49 -8.09 9.11
C HIS A 70 4.54 -9.28 9.12
N ARG A 71 4.98 -10.42 8.59
CA ARG A 71 4.20 -11.65 8.54
C ARG A 71 4.39 -12.44 9.82
N ASN A 72 3.34 -13.11 10.29
CA ASN A 72 3.39 -13.89 11.52
C ASN A 72 4.31 -15.13 11.42
N GLN A 73 4.54 -15.65 10.21
CA GLN A 73 5.44 -16.80 10.00
C GLN A 73 6.93 -16.43 9.92
N ASP A 74 7.26 -15.14 9.80
CA ASP A 74 8.64 -14.68 9.78
C ASP A 74 9.12 -14.32 11.18
N GLY A 75 10.41 -13.98 11.33
CA GLY A 75 10.89 -13.40 12.58
C GLY A 75 10.44 -11.94 12.75
N ASP A 76 10.28 -11.47 13.99
CA ASP A 76 9.72 -10.14 14.31
C ASP A 76 10.43 -8.95 13.64
N ALA A 77 11.70 -9.09 13.27
CA ALA A 77 12.47 -8.04 12.60
C ALA A 77 12.35 -8.07 11.06
N VAL A 78 11.74 -9.12 10.50
CA VAL A 78 11.66 -9.35 9.06
C VAL A 78 10.47 -8.60 8.47
N GLN A 79 10.78 -7.68 7.56
CA GLN A 79 9.79 -6.89 6.85
C GLN A 79 9.50 -7.57 5.51
N ALA A 80 8.28 -8.05 5.33
CA ALA A 80 7.85 -8.72 4.09
C ALA A 80 7.51 -7.71 2.98
N ASP A 81 7.04 -6.52 3.36
CA ASP A 81 6.88 -5.36 2.49
C ASP A 81 7.30 -4.10 3.26
N SER A 82 7.89 -3.14 2.58
CA SER A 82 8.27 -1.86 3.19
C SER A 82 8.36 -0.74 2.17
N MET A 83 8.08 0.49 2.60
CA MET A 83 8.28 1.67 1.77
C MET A 83 8.48 2.94 2.59
N TRP A 84 9.19 3.90 1.99
CA TRP A 84 9.23 5.27 2.49
C TRP A 84 8.04 6.06 1.97
N PHE A 85 7.40 6.77 2.88
CA PHE A 85 6.38 7.78 2.60
C PHE A 85 6.99 9.17 2.65
N TYR A 86 6.79 9.93 1.58
CA TYR A 86 7.13 11.35 1.53
C TYR A 86 5.87 12.19 1.67
N ASN A 87 5.84 13.06 2.68
CA ASN A 87 4.66 13.86 2.98
C ASN A 87 4.21 14.70 1.77
N ARG A 88 2.94 14.58 1.37
CA ARG A 88 2.38 15.26 0.19
C ARG A 88 2.38 16.79 0.26
N PHE A 89 2.49 17.37 1.45
CA PHE A 89 2.58 18.82 1.63
C PHE A 89 4.04 19.28 1.75
N TRP A 90 4.85 18.63 2.58
CA TRP A 90 6.21 19.07 2.91
C TRP A 90 7.31 18.49 2.01
N ASN A 91 7.06 17.39 1.30
CA ASN A 91 8.02 16.72 0.41
C ASN A 91 7.30 15.85 -0.65
N PRO A 92 6.60 16.43 -1.64
CA PRO A 92 5.79 15.68 -2.62
C PRO A 92 6.62 14.98 -3.70
N LYS A 93 7.54 14.10 -3.32
CA LYS A 93 8.36 13.29 -4.24
C LYS A 93 7.68 11.96 -4.60
N ASP A 94 7.87 11.52 -5.83
CA ASP A 94 7.34 10.23 -6.29
C ASP A 94 7.99 9.07 -5.52
N GLU A 95 7.16 8.16 -5.02
CA GLU A 95 7.55 7.03 -4.17
C GLU A 95 7.65 5.72 -4.96
N THR A 96 7.21 5.73 -6.23
CA THR A 96 7.14 4.54 -7.10
C THR A 96 8.50 3.90 -7.41
N SER A 97 9.61 4.60 -7.13
CA SER A 97 10.98 4.08 -7.32
C SER A 97 11.55 3.34 -6.10
N SER A 98 10.81 3.30 -4.97
CA SER A 98 11.33 2.83 -3.68
C SER A 98 10.75 1.50 -3.19
N SER A 99 9.76 0.94 -3.89
CA SER A 99 9.22 -0.40 -3.63
C SER A 99 10.04 -1.43 -4.39
N SER A 100 10.82 -2.25 -3.67
CA SER A 100 11.55 -3.42 -4.18
C SER A 100 10.95 -4.68 -3.61
#